data_AF-A4N6D0-F1
#
_entry.id   AF-A4N6D0-F1
#
_cell.length_a   1.000
_cell.length_b   1.000
_cell.length_c   1.000
_cell.angle_alpha   90.00
_cell.angle_beta   90.00
_cell.angle_gamma   90.00
#
_symmetry.space_group_name_H-M   'P 1'
#
loop_
_entity.id
_entity.type
_entity.pdbx_description
1 polymer ?
#
loop_
_entity_poly.entity_id
_entity_poly.type
_entity_poly.pdbx_seq_one_letter_code
_entity_poly.pdbx_strand_id
1 'polypeptide(L)'
;MKKTAILIDGGFFFAKVGFFARKYFKNKTITAENLIDLMWRMVRFHTEIERGQHSGREAQELYRIYYYDSPPLDKQVKLPFPEKGETTPRDKNFKTEAMNKLRAEFHVKLKENRKTALRMGRLQSTDWRLNEHTLKSTSPRQEKMGRSN
;
A
#
# COMPACT_ATOMS: atom_id res chain seq x y z
N MET A 1 6.91 22.50 26.42
CA MET A 1 7.25 21.32 25.62
C MET A 1 6.82 21.56 24.17
N LYS A 2 7.70 21.34 23.19
CA LYS A 2 7.35 21.54 21.77
C LYS A 2 6.30 20.51 21.34
N LYS A 3 5.34 20.93 20.52
CA LYS A 3 4.28 20.07 19.99
C LYS A 3 4.60 19.65 18.57
N THR A 4 4.34 18.40 18.23
CA THR A 4 4.67 17.82 16.93
C THR A 4 3.47 17.10 16.32
N ALA A 5 3.19 17.44 15.06
CA ALA A 5 2.28 16.68 14.21
C ALA A 5 3.07 15.66 13.40
N ILE A 6 2.49 14.48 13.17
CA ILE A 6 3.09 13.44 12.34
C ILE A 6 2.17 13.15 11.17
N LEU A 7 2.71 13.17 9.96
CA LEU A 7 2.03 12.73 8.75
C LEU A 7 2.49 11.32 8.41
N ILE A 8 1.54 10.40 8.18
CA ILE A 8 1.81 9.04 7.73
C ILE A 8 1.11 8.82 6.38
N ASP A 9 1.90 8.45 5.38
CA ASP A 9 1.40 7.95 4.09
C ASP A 9 1.08 6.45 4.24
N GLY A 10 -0.21 6.12 4.16
CA GLY A 10 -0.72 4.75 4.29
C GLY A 10 -0.34 3.85 3.13
N GLY A 11 -0.25 4.37 1.91
CA GLY A 11 0.24 3.65 0.73
C GLY A 11 1.68 3.19 0.93
N PHE A 12 2.55 4.13 1.32
CA PHE A 12 3.95 3.83 1.62
C PHE A 12 4.09 2.88 2.82
N PHE A 13 3.33 3.11 3.89
CA PHE A 13 3.33 2.26 5.08
C PHE A 13 3.03 0.80 4.73
N PHE A 14 1.93 0.55 4.01
CA PHE A 14 1.56 -0.82 3.61
C PHE A 14 2.52 -1.43 2.60
N ALA A 15 3.12 -0.64 1.69
CA ALA A 15 4.14 -1.13 0.78
C ALA A 15 5.36 -1.66 1.55
N LYS A 16 5.80 -0.96 2.60
CA LYS A 16 6.90 -1.40 3.47
C LYS A 16 6.51 -2.61 4.31
N VAL A 17 5.36 -2.60 4.96
CA VAL A 17 4.83 -3.75 5.69
C VAL A 17 4.82 -4.99 4.79
N GLY A 18 4.27 -4.88 3.58
CA GLY A 18 4.21 -5.99 2.64
C GLY A 18 5.59 -6.51 2.22
N PHE A 19 6.57 -5.61 2.03
CA PHE A 19 7.96 -6.01 1.75
C PHE A 19 8.58 -6.80 2.92
N PHE A 20 8.52 -6.26 4.14
CA PHE A 20 9.12 -6.91 5.31
C PHE A 20 8.41 -8.22 5.67
N ALA A 21 7.08 -8.25 5.54
CA ALA A 21 6.28 -9.46 5.74
C ALA A 21 6.76 -10.61 4.86
N ARG A 22 6.88 -10.36 3.55
CA ARG A 22 7.36 -11.37 2.58
C ARG A 22 8.82 -11.76 2.79
N LYS A 23 9.67 -10.81 3.21
CA LYS A 23 11.11 -11.05 3.30
C LYS A 23 11.52 -11.76 4.60
N TYR A 24 10.90 -11.40 5.72
CA TYR A 24 11.35 -11.82 7.06
C TYR A 24 10.28 -12.52 7.91
N PHE A 25 8.99 -12.43 7.54
CA PHE A 25 7.88 -12.93 8.36
C PHE A 25 6.92 -13.83 7.58
N LYS A 26 7.42 -14.62 6.63
CA LYS A 26 6.60 -15.44 5.70
C LYS A 26 5.55 -16.33 6.37
N ASN A 27 5.85 -16.85 7.55
CA ASN A 27 4.99 -17.79 8.28
C ASN A 27 4.19 -17.11 9.41
N LYS A 28 4.12 -15.77 9.42
CA LYS A 28 3.43 -15.02 10.47
C LYS A 28 2.26 -14.26 9.89
N THR A 29 1.09 -14.51 10.44
CA THR A 29 -0.10 -13.70 10.18
C THR A 29 0.09 -12.33 10.80
N ILE A 30 0.00 -11.28 9.97
CA ILE A 30 0.02 -9.89 10.43
C ILE A 30 -1.44 -9.44 10.62
N THR A 31 -1.78 -8.98 11.81
CA THR A 31 -3.12 -8.48 12.14
C THR A 31 -3.18 -6.95 12.18
N ALA A 32 -4.38 -6.39 12.20
CA ALA A 32 -4.60 -4.95 12.34
C ALA A 32 -3.98 -4.40 13.64
N GLU A 33 -4.05 -5.15 14.74
CA GLU A 33 -3.44 -4.79 16.03
C GLU A 33 -1.92 -4.67 15.92
N ASN A 34 -1.27 -5.64 15.25
CA ASN A 34 0.17 -5.56 15.02
C ASN A 34 0.57 -4.31 14.24
N LEU A 35 -0.27 -3.87 13.30
CA LEU A 35 -0.04 -2.66 12.52
C LEU A 35 -0.25 -1.38 13.34
N ILE A 36 -1.25 -1.34 14.23
CA ILE A 36 -1.45 -0.23 15.16
C ILE A 36 -0.25 -0.11 16.12
N ASP A 37 0.21 -1.24 16.66
CA ASP A 37 1.39 -1.27 17.53
C ASP A 37 2.64 -0.78 16.80
N LEU A 38 2.85 -1.24 15.56
CA LEU A 38 3.96 -0.79 14.72
C LEU A 38 3.89 0.71 14.47
N MET A 39 2.72 1.24 14.09
CA MET A 39 2.51 2.67 13.87
C MET A 39 2.84 3.47 15.13
N TRP A 40 2.34 3.05 16.30
CA TRP A 40 2.63 3.75 17.55
C TRP A 40 4.09 3.66 17.96
N ARG A 41 4.77 2.53 17.71
CA ARG A 41 6.22 2.42 17.92
C ARG A 41 6.97 3.43 17.05
N MET A 42 6.58 3.61 15.80
CA MET A 42 7.15 4.65 14.92
C MET A 42 6.85 6.06 15.44
N VAL A 43 5.62 6.33 15.88
CA VAL A 43 5.26 7.65 16.45
C VAL A 43 6.11 7.97 17.67
N ARG A 44 6.17 7.04 18.65
CA ARG A 44 6.97 7.20 19.86
C ARG A 44 8.46 7.35 19.56
N PHE A 45 8.97 6.62 18.58
CA PHE A 45 10.34 6.76 18.12
C PHE A 45 10.67 8.20 17.69
N HIS A 46 9.71 8.92 17.09
CA HIS A 46 9.91 10.30 16.65
C HIS A 46 9.57 11.36 17.71
N THR A 47 8.89 11.00 18.80
CA THR A 47 8.45 11.97 19.84
C THR A 47 9.13 11.81 21.19
N GLU A 48 9.53 10.60 21.57
CA GLU A 48 9.96 10.26 22.94
C GLU A 48 11.47 10.00 23.06
N ILE A 49 12.21 9.87 21.95
CA ILE A 49 13.55 9.29 21.98
C ILE A 49 14.64 10.28 21.54
N GLU A 50 15.60 10.54 22.43
CA GLU A 50 16.98 10.91 22.08
C GLU A 50 17.78 9.64 21.73
N ARG A 51 17.89 9.24 20.46
CA ARG A 51 18.77 8.12 20.06
C ARG A 51 19.46 8.36 18.71
N GLY A 52 20.73 7.97 18.65
CA GLY A 52 21.62 8.07 17.49
C GLY A 52 22.60 9.25 17.59
N GLN A 53 23.26 9.59 16.48
CA GLN A 53 24.05 10.82 16.27
C GLN A 53 23.17 12.11 16.26
N HIS A 54 21.97 12.03 16.83
CA HIS A 54 21.01 13.14 16.97
C HIS A 54 20.89 13.52 18.46
N SER A 55 22.03 13.52 19.17
CA SER A 55 22.17 14.06 20.51
C SER A 55 21.77 15.54 20.48
N GLY A 56 20.63 15.88 21.09
CA GLY A 56 20.06 17.24 21.09
C GLY A 56 18.59 17.32 20.69
N ARG A 57 17.92 16.20 20.39
CA ARG A 57 16.46 16.20 20.16
C ARG A 57 15.70 16.07 21.48
N GLU A 58 15.23 17.20 21.98
CA GLU A 58 14.29 17.25 23.10
C GLU A 58 13.02 16.42 22.81
N ALA A 59 12.49 15.76 23.84
CA ALA A 59 11.20 15.10 23.76
C ALA A 59 10.09 16.08 23.36
N GLN A 60 9.18 15.61 22.50
CA GLN A 60 8.11 16.42 21.93
C GLN A 60 6.75 15.84 22.30
N GLU A 61 5.80 16.73 22.59
CA GLU A 61 4.41 16.32 22.81
C GLU A 61 3.77 15.99 21.46
N LEU A 62 3.20 14.79 21.32
CA LEU A 62 2.39 14.46 20.16
C LEU A 62 1.11 15.32 20.14
N TYR A 63 0.99 16.19 19.15
CA TYR A 63 -0.22 16.95 18.87
C TYR A 63 -1.27 16.07 18.19
N ARG A 64 -0.99 15.61 16.96
CA ARG A 64 -1.91 14.82 16.14
C ARG A 64 -1.17 14.00 15.09
N ILE A 65 -1.68 12.81 14.82
CA ILE A 65 -1.28 11.96 13.70
C ILE A 65 -2.27 12.23 12.56
N TYR A 66 -1.77 12.62 11.41
CA TYR A 66 -2.52 12.71 10.16
C TYR A 66 -2.19 11.48 9.33
N TYR A 67 -3.13 10.55 9.21
CA TYR A 67 -2.95 9.35 8.41
C TYR A 67 -3.68 9.53 7.08
N TYR A 68 -2.93 9.51 5.97
CA TYR A 68 -3.46 9.66 4.62
C TYR A 68 -3.47 8.33 3.91
N ASP A 69 -4.64 7.88 3.47
CA ASP A 69 -4.77 6.67 2.66
C ASP A 69 -6.01 6.75 1.77
N SER A 70 -6.16 5.79 0.86
CA SER A 70 -7.41 5.56 0.14
C SER A 70 -8.16 4.37 0.74
N PRO A 71 -9.48 4.26 0.52
CA PRO A 71 -10.20 3.01 0.77
C PRO A 71 -9.51 1.84 0.07
N PRO A 72 -9.51 0.63 0.64
CA PRO A 72 -9.17 -0.58 -0.11
C PRO A 72 -10.10 -0.73 -1.32
N LEU A 73 -9.61 -1.37 -2.38
CA LEU A 73 -10.39 -1.53 -3.59
C LEU A 73 -11.51 -2.56 -3.37
N ASP A 74 -12.76 -2.10 -3.35
CA ASP A 74 -13.97 -2.93 -3.17
C ASP A 74 -14.71 -3.14 -4.50
N LYS A 75 -14.04 -3.78 -5.48
CA LYS A 75 -14.67 -4.18 -6.74
C LYS A 75 -14.15 -5.50 -7.27
N GLN A 76 -14.99 -6.19 -8.03
CA GLN A 76 -14.58 -7.26 -8.93
C GLN A 76 -14.33 -6.65 -10.31
N VAL A 77 -13.24 -7.05 -10.95
CA VAL A 77 -12.90 -6.62 -12.31
C VAL A 77 -12.61 -7.82 -13.19
N LYS A 78 -12.88 -7.69 -14.48
CA LYS A 78 -12.37 -8.64 -15.47
C LYS A 78 -10.91 -8.35 -15.76
N LEU A 79 -10.05 -9.38 -15.76
CA LEU A 79 -8.66 -9.23 -16.17
C LEU A 79 -8.59 -8.90 -17.68
N PRO A 80 -7.55 -8.18 -18.13
CA PRO A 80 -7.47 -7.75 -19.53
C PRO A 80 -7.06 -8.86 -20.49
N PHE A 81 -6.44 -9.93 -19.97
CA PHE A 81 -5.96 -11.07 -20.76
C PHE A 81 -6.22 -12.40 -20.02
N PRO A 82 -6.42 -13.51 -20.77
CA PRO A 82 -6.49 -14.84 -20.17
C PRO A 82 -5.13 -15.25 -19.58
N GLU A 83 -5.17 -16.10 -18.56
CA GLU A 83 -3.95 -16.73 -18.04
C GLU A 83 -3.48 -17.87 -18.95
N LYS A 84 -2.25 -18.34 -18.76
CA LYS A 84 -1.66 -19.38 -19.62
C LYS A 84 -2.50 -20.67 -19.53
N GLY A 85 -3.04 -21.12 -20.66
CA GLY A 85 -3.88 -22.31 -20.74
C GLY A 85 -5.39 -22.03 -20.67
N GLU A 86 -5.79 -20.76 -20.48
CA GLU A 86 -7.19 -20.33 -20.53
C GLU A 86 -7.49 -19.64 -21.86
N THR A 87 -8.73 -19.77 -22.34
CA THR A 87 -9.21 -19.10 -23.56
C THR A 87 -9.91 -17.78 -23.28
N THR A 88 -10.40 -17.57 -22.06
CA THR A 88 -11.17 -16.38 -21.67
C THR A 88 -10.56 -15.70 -20.44
N PRO A 89 -10.49 -14.36 -20.40
CA PRO A 89 -10.04 -13.66 -19.19
C PRO A 89 -10.96 -13.95 -18.01
N ARG A 90 -10.37 -14.28 -16.87
CA ARG A 90 -11.08 -14.48 -15.60
C ARG A 90 -11.39 -13.17 -14.89
N ASP A 91 -12.29 -13.26 -13.93
CA ASP A 91 -12.55 -12.17 -13.00
C ASP A 91 -11.59 -12.21 -11.80
N LYS A 92 -11.22 -11.03 -11.32
CA LYS A 92 -10.46 -10.83 -10.10
C LYS A 92 -11.29 -10.05 -9.09
N ASN A 93 -11.55 -10.69 -7.94
CA ASN A 93 -12.26 -10.07 -6.83
C ASN A 93 -11.28 -9.45 -5.82
N PHE A 94 -11.16 -8.12 -5.85
CA PHE A 94 -10.27 -7.41 -4.92
C PHE A 94 -10.81 -7.34 -3.50
N LYS A 95 -12.13 -7.47 -3.29
CA LYS A 95 -12.73 -7.50 -1.96
C LYS A 95 -12.26 -8.69 -1.14
N THR A 96 -12.02 -9.82 -1.80
CA THR A 96 -11.59 -11.05 -1.13
C THR A 96 -10.09 -11.10 -0.84
N GLU A 97 -9.30 -10.17 -1.39
CA GLU A 97 -7.85 -10.16 -1.24
C GLU A 97 -7.44 -9.90 0.22
N ALA A 98 -6.58 -10.77 0.77
CA ALA A 98 -6.19 -10.73 2.17
C ALA A 98 -5.62 -9.36 2.61
N MET A 99 -4.85 -8.70 1.73
CA MET A 99 -4.30 -7.37 2.02
C MET A 99 -5.39 -6.29 2.10
N ASN A 100 -6.43 -6.37 1.26
CA ASN A 100 -7.53 -5.40 1.30
C ASN A 100 -8.39 -5.58 2.55
N LYS A 101 -8.63 -6.83 2.96
CA LYS A 101 -9.30 -7.13 4.25
C LYS A 101 -8.50 -6.60 5.43
N LEU A 102 -7.21 -6.91 5.50
CA LEU A 102 -6.32 -6.42 6.55
C LEU A 102 -6.27 -4.90 6.61
N ARG A 103 -6.22 -4.23 5.46
CA ARG A 103 -6.22 -2.76 5.40
C ARG A 103 -7.55 -2.18 5.85
N ALA A 104 -8.68 -2.79 5.50
CA ALA A 104 -10.00 -2.37 5.98
C ALA A 104 -10.10 -2.52 7.51
N GLU A 105 -9.68 -3.65 8.06
CA GLU A 105 -9.63 -3.90 9.51
C GLU A 105 -8.72 -2.89 10.22
N PHE A 106 -7.55 -2.61 9.64
CA PHE A 106 -6.64 -1.60 10.15
C PHE A 106 -7.26 -0.20 10.16
N HIS A 107 -7.98 0.20 9.10
CA HIS A 107 -8.67 1.50 9.07
C HIS A 107 -9.76 1.61 10.15
N VAL A 108 -10.47 0.52 10.46
CA VAL A 108 -11.44 0.49 11.57
C VAL A 108 -10.73 0.75 12.89
N LYS A 109 -9.67 -0.02 13.18
CA LYS A 109 -8.87 0.16 14.41
C LYS A 109 -8.21 1.54 14.49
N LEU A 110 -7.79 2.10 13.37
CA LEU A 110 -7.15 3.41 13.32
C LEU A 110 -8.10 4.53 13.77
N LYS A 111 -9.41 4.40 13.51
CA LYS A 111 -10.43 5.36 13.97
C LYS A 111 -10.64 5.31 15.48
N GLU A 112 -10.39 4.18 16.12
CA GLU A 112 -10.48 4.00 17.58
C GLU A 112 -9.27 4.63 18.31
N ASN A 113 -8.22 5.01 17.59
CA ASN A 113 -6.98 5.49 18.19
C ASN A 113 -6.99 6.98 18.50
N ARG A 114 -6.57 7.33 19.72
CA ARG A 114 -6.48 8.71 20.18
C ARG A 114 -5.52 9.55 19.33
N LYS A 115 -5.83 10.84 19.22
CA LYS A 115 -5.00 11.83 18.50
C LYS A 115 -4.71 11.44 17.04
N THR A 116 -5.48 10.54 16.43
CA THR A 116 -5.35 10.16 15.02
C THR A 116 -6.49 10.73 14.20
N ALA A 117 -6.15 11.38 13.09
CA ALA A 117 -7.08 11.84 12.06
C ALA A 117 -6.81 11.05 10.78
N LEU A 118 -7.74 10.17 10.42
CA LEU A 118 -7.70 9.41 9.17
C LEU A 118 -8.36 10.24 8.06
N ARG A 119 -7.58 10.59 7.03
CA ARG A 119 -8.08 11.22 5.81
C ARG A 119 -8.13 10.19 4.69
N MET A 120 -9.35 9.93 4.24
CA MET A 120 -9.62 9.01 3.11
C MET A 120 -9.62 9.78 1.79
N GLY A 121 -8.70 9.44 0.90
CA GLY A 121 -8.71 9.86 -0.49
C GLY A 121 -9.79 9.16 -1.30
N ARG A 122 -9.83 9.43 -2.60
CA ARG A 122 -10.71 8.74 -3.55
C ARG A 122 -9.88 7.84 -4.44
N LEU A 123 -10.34 6.61 -4.63
CA LEU A 123 -9.79 5.74 -5.66
C LEU A 123 -10.16 6.30 -7.03
N GLN A 124 -9.17 6.41 -7.90
CA GLN A 124 -9.40 6.72 -9.31
C GLN A 124 -9.82 5.44 -10.02
N SER A 125 -10.88 5.51 -10.84
CA SER A 125 -11.21 4.42 -11.75
C SER A 125 -10.41 4.62 -13.02
N THR A 126 -9.52 3.68 -13.31
CA THR A 126 -8.74 3.67 -14.55
C THR A 126 -8.97 2.34 -15.26
N ASP A 127 -9.14 2.40 -16.57
CA ASP A 127 -9.14 1.22 -17.43
C ASP A 127 -7.76 0.57 -17.48
N TRP A 128 -7.73 -0.69 -17.89
CA TRP A 128 -6.49 -1.41 -18.10
C TRP A 128 -5.66 -0.70 -19.16
N ARG A 129 -4.41 -0.39 -18.81
CA ARG A 129 -3.41 0.13 -19.74
C ARG A 129 -2.21 -0.78 -19.71
N LEU A 130 -1.84 -1.30 -20.88
CA LEU A 130 -0.57 -2.00 -21.03
C LEU A 130 0.57 -0.99 -20.91
N ASN A 131 1.63 -1.38 -20.21
CA ASN A 131 2.87 -0.62 -20.28
C ASN A 131 3.51 -0.83 -21.66
N GLU A 132 4.36 0.11 -22.07
CA GLU A 132 4.94 0.15 -23.41
C GLU A 132 5.78 -1.10 -23.72
N HIS A 133 6.51 -1.61 -22.73
CA HIS A 133 7.32 -2.81 -22.88
C HIS A 133 6.47 -4.04 -23.20
N THR A 134 5.38 -4.25 -22.46
CA THR A 134 4.45 -5.35 -22.70
C THR A 134 3.78 -5.19 -24.06
N LEU A 135 3.34 -3.98 -24.43
CA LEU A 135 2.72 -3.71 -25.72
C LEU A 135 3.66 -4.06 -26.89
N LYS A 136 4.95 -3.69 -26.79
CA LYS A 136 5.97 -4.04 -27.79
C LYS A 136 6.19 -5.55 -27.89
N SER A 137 6.15 -6.26 -26.76
CA SER A 137 6.37 -7.71 -26.74
C SER A 137 5.20 -8.52 -27.33
N THR A 138 3.97 -8.01 -27.25
CA THR A 138 2.77 -8.67 -27.78
C THR A 138 2.38 -8.19 -29.17
N SER A 139 2.97 -7.10 -29.68
CA SER A 139 2.74 -6.66 -31.05
C SER A 139 3.34 -7.68 -32.02
N PRO A 140 2.60 -8.15 -33.04
CA PRO A 140 3.15 -9.03 -34.06
C PRO A 140 4.39 -8.34 -34.66
N ARG A 141 5.51 -9.07 -34.75
CA ARG A 141 6.67 -8.60 -35.53
C ARG A 141 6.14 -8.22 -36.91
N GLN A 142 6.22 -6.95 -37.28
CA GLN A 142 6.12 -6.57 -38.69
C GLN A 142 7.32 -7.22 -39.36
N GLU A 143 7.12 -8.39 -39.95
CA GLU A 143 8.05 -8.91 -40.94
C GLU A 143 8.21 -7.80 -41.97
N LYS A 144 9.44 -7.28 -42.07
CA LYS A 144 9.82 -6.43 -43.19
C LYS A 144 9.60 -7.29 -44.42
N MET A 145 8.45 -7.11 -45.06
CA MET A 145 8.16 -7.60 -46.39
C MET A 145 9.17 -6.89 -47.30
N GLY A 146 10.33 -7.51 -47.46
CA GLY A 146 11.36 -7.07 -48.39
C GLY A 146 10.71 -7.07 -49.75
N ARG A 147 10.54 -5.87 -50.32
CA ARG A 147 10.28 -5.73 -51.75
C ARG A 147 11.50 -6.33 -52.46
N SER A 148 11.36 -7.54 -52.99
CA SER A 148 12.25 -8.02 -54.04
C SER A 148 11.91 -7.24 -55.31
N ASN A 149 12.87 -6.45 -55.78
CA ASN A 149 12.89 -5.95 -57.15
C ASN A 149 13.15 -7.10 -58.12
#